data_AF-A0A938W930-F1
#
_entry.id   AF-A0A938W930-F1
#
_cell.length_a   1.000
_cell.length_b   1.000
_cell.length_c   1.000
_cell.angle_alpha   90.00
_cell.angle_beta   90.00
_cell.angle_gamma   90.00
#
_symmetry.space_group_name_H-M   'P 1'
#
loop_
_entity.id
_entity.type
_entity.pdbx_description
1 polymer ?
#
loop_
_entity_poly.entity_id
_entity_poly.type
_entity_poly.pdbx_seq_one_letter_code
_entity_poly.pdbx_strand_id
1 'polypeptide(L)'
;MLTRVLQLLIILIPLGVFVWLLRIELVPDGTFEIAYHIGKASPYLDELVPQNRLRDGRFIVDDPVYTFMHPHRRFDRVLVAVRFKNTSAPILEFGPLMQTKPDVYDLRPLHNHLIDQLGWPVVHEGELSLYQRTPVYDSLRAFRTNPPSRARVAVYKADEAIPLRLPTYVASSQARTMEATLRGKHDFKTYIKNETLFLALEYMDMNRDEGADALALTVFNEDGEPVADVRAEDDGQTRDDAIPSSMQTLTLSVPGLPEGVYKIALNAPRDIFVRKLRTKQSKFVLVGSLYLGDEIAYRETPRALDVWTASPRLRVQTRHAQGVQDLTSADRTFAIAAPYEMYTFDRPGTLAPVHVPKGDLEIVFDGALAFSQEAYFEPDAIPIRSYTNMDAQGIDFILTSYRPPERVDGWLVQRLTFDAAPLVFDKGAWKFTFSAPDIRARGGEVEVDGMEVVWERESFHWSDLLDGLKRAD
;
A
#
# COMPACT_ATOMS: atom_id res chain seq x y z
N MET A 1 64.79 27.42 -19.08
CA MET A 1 63.43 27.21 -19.64
C MET A 1 62.70 26.09 -18.89
N LEU A 2 63.30 24.89 -18.76
CA LEU A 2 62.74 23.74 -18.04
C LEU A 2 62.27 24.04 -16.60
N THR A 3 63.06 24.77 -15.81
CA THR A 3 62.72 25.11 -14.42
C THR A 3 61.45 25.97 -14.29
N ARG A 4 61.23 26.92 -15.21
CA ARG A 4 60.03 27.77 -15.19
C ARG A 4 58.77 27.00 -15.59
N VAL A 5 58.91 26.05 -16.52
CA VAL A 5 57.82 25.15 -16.90
C VAL A 5 57.43 24.27 -15.72
N LEU A 6 58.41 23.71 -15.00
CA LEU A 6 58.14 22.88 -13.82
C LEU A 6 57.46 23.69 -12.69
N GLN A 7 57.92 24.92 -12.42
CA GLN A 7 57.28 25.81 -11.44
C GLN A 7 55.83 26.15 -11.80
N LEU A 8 55.55 26.39 -13.09
CA LEU A 8 54.20 26.64 -13.57
C LEU A 8 53.29 25.41 -13.37
N LEU A 9 53.80 24.21 -13.67
CA LEU A 9 53.05 22.96 -13.47
C LEU A 9 52.73 22.71 -11.99
N ILE A 10 53.67 23.00 -11.08
CA ILE A 10 53.47 22.88 -9.62
C ILE A 10 52.32 23.76 -9.12
N ILE A 11 52.05 24.90 -9.76
CA ILE A 11 50.94 25.81 -9.39
C ILE A 11 49.64 25.42 -10.10
N LEU A 12 49.72 25.13 -11.41
CA LEU A 12 48.53 24.85 -12.21
C LEU A 12 47.87 23.52 -11.84
N ILE A 13 48.63 22.51 -11.42
CA ILE A 13 48.07 21.20 -11.05
C ILE A 13 47.16 21.32 -9.81
N PRO A 14 47.62 21.85 -8.65
CA PRO A 14 46.75 22.03 -7.49
C PRO A 14 45.56 22.96 -7.77
N LEU A 15 45.76 24.02 -8.55
CA LEU A 15 44.67 24.93 -8.93
C LEU A 15 43.62 24.21 -9.79
N GLY A 16 44.07 23.42 -10.77
CA GLY A 16 43.19 22.60 -11.61
C GLY A 16 42.43 21.57 -10.78
N VAL A 17 43.09 20.88 -9.85
CA VAL A 17 42.46 19.94 -8.92
C VAL A 17 41.45 20.66 -8.01
N PHE A 18 41.78 21.84 -7.50
CA PHE A 18 40.88 22.62 -6.65
C PHE A 18 39.62 23.08 -7.41
N VAL A 19 39.78 23.60 -8.63
CA VAL A 19 38.64 23.97 -9.49
C VAL A 19 37.80 22.75 -9.85
N TRP A 20 38.44 21.60 -10.10
CA TRP A 20 37.74 20.35 -10.37
C TRP A 20 36.94 19.85 -9.16
N LEU A 21 37.52 19.87 -7.96
CA LEU A 21 36.83 19.52 -6.71
C LEU A 21 35.69 20.50 -6.40
N LEU A 22 35.91 21.81 -6.58
CA LEU A 22 34.85 22.80 -6.46
C LEU A 22 33.71 22.54 -7.43
N ARG A 23 34.00 22.11 -8.67
CA ARG A 23 32.96 21.77 -9.63
C ARG A 23 32.16 20.55 -9.17
N ILE A 24 32.82 19.53 -8.63
CA ILE A 24 32.16 18.32 -8.09
C ILE A 24 31.26 18.70 -6.90
N GLU A 25 31.77 19.52 -5.98
CA GLU A 25 31.04 19.90 -4.77
C GLU A 25 29.90 20.90 -5.05
N LEU A 26 30.15 21.91 -5.89
CA LEU A 26 29.19 22.98 -6.16
C LEU A 26 28.11 22.59 -7.17
N VAL A 27 28.39 21.63 -8.06
CA VAL A 27 27.47 21.17 -9.11
C VAL A 27 26.80 22.36 -9.83
N PRO A 28 27.57 23.17 -10.59
CA PRO A 28 27.12 24.48 -11.06
C PRO A 28 25.91 24.43 -11.98
N ASP A 29 25.78 23.37 -12.78
CA ASP A 29 24.63 23.08 -13.64
C ASP A 29 23.41 22.58 -12.85
N GLY A 30 23.60 22.13 -11.61
CA GLY A 30 22.57 21.57 -10.76
C GLY A 30 22.35 20.07 -10.95
N THR A 31 23.15 19.40 -11.78
CA THR A 31 22.99 17.97 -12.12
C THR A 31 24.22 17.15 -11.75
N PHE A 32 24.04 16.07 -11.00
CA PHE A 32 25.10 15.10 -10.71
C PHE A 32 24.70 13.71 -11.19
N GLU A 33 25.49 13.16 -12.12
CA GLU A 33 25.20 11.89 -12.78
C GLU A 33 26.15 10.78 -12.33
N ILE A 34 25.60 9.59 -12.09
CA ILE A 34 26.34 8.38 -11.71
C ILE A 34 25.85 7.22 -12.55
N ALA A 35 26.78 6.49 -13.16
CA ALA A 35 26.51 5.16 -13.71
C ALA A 35 27.06 4.09 -12.77
N TYR A 36 26.19 3.20 -12.30
CA TYR A 36 26.52 2.12 -11.38
C TYR A 36 26.22 0.76 -12.02
N HIS A 37 27.21 -0.14 -12.01
CA HIS A 37 27.00 -1.54 -12.37
C HIS A 37 27.04 -2.39 -11.10
N ILE A 38 26.07 -3.29 -10.95
CA ILE A 38 25.99 -4.16 -9.77
C ILE A 38 27.26 -5.01 -9.65
N GLY A 39 27.78 -5.11 -8.42
CA GLY A 39 29.02 -5.85 -8.12
C GLY A 39 30.31 -5.06 -8.37
N LYS A 40 30.23 -3.80 -8.82
CA LYS A 40 31.36 -2.86 -8.76
C LYS A 40 31.26 -2.01 -7.49
N ALA A 41 32.39 -1.58 -6.96
CA ALA A 41 32.42 -0.61 -5.87
C ALA A 41 31.99 0.77 -6.38
N SER A 42 31.16 1.47 -5.61
CA SER A 42 30.78 2.86 -5.84
C SER A 42 30.78 3.61 -4.50
N PRO A 43 31.30 4.85 -4.45
CA PRO A 43 31.19 5.68 -3.25
C PRO A 43 29.78 6.28 -3.07
N TYR A 44 28.92 6.17 -4.09
CA TYR A 44 27.63 6.84 -4.14
C TYR A 44 26.44 5.87 -4.06
N LEU A 45 26.65 4.59 -4.37
CA LEU A 45 25.61 3.57 -4.33
C LEU A 45 26.16 2.32 -3.67
N ASP A 46 25.44 1.84 -2.66
CA ASP A 46 25.75 0.57 -2.03
C ASP A 46 25.31 -0.60 -2.90
N GLU A 47 25.99 -1.73 -2.71
CA GLU A 47 25.52 -3.02 -3.25
C GLU A 47 24.12 -3.36 -2.75
N LEU A 48 23.44 -4.23 -3.50
CA LEU A 48 22.13 -4.71 -3.11
C LEU A 48 22.21 -5.53 -1.81
N VAL A 49 21.25 -5.35 -0.90
CA VAL A 49 21.17 -6.04 0.39
C VAL A 49 19.74 -6.40 0.75
N PRO A 50 19.46 -7.40 1.61
CA PRO A 50 20.41 -8.31 2.23
C PRO A 50 20.85 -9.44 1.28
N GLN A 51 22.07 -9.95 1.49
CA GLN A 51 22.70 -10.95 0.61
C GLN A 51 21.94 -12.29 0.57
N ASN A 52 21.18 -12.64 1.61
CA ASN A 52 20.36 -13.86 1.61
C ASN A 52 19.12 -13.78 0.70
N ARG A 53 18.84 -12.61 0.13
CA ARG A 53 17.79 -12.39 -0.88
C ARG A 53 18.35 -12.25 -2.30
N LEU A 54 19.66 -12.43 -2.42
CA LEU A 54 20.40 -12.29 -3.66
C LEU A 54 21.12 -13.60 -3.99
N ARG A 55 21.18 -13.92 -5.28
CA ARG A 55 22.13 -14.89 -5.82
C ARG A 55 23.20 -14.12 -6.60
N ASP A 56 24.47 -14.43 -6.34
CA ASP A 56 25.63 -13.78 -6.96
C ASP A 56 25.64 -12.24 -6.87
N GLY A 57 25.02 -11.67 -5.83
CA GLY A 57 24.92 -10.21 -5.59
C GLY A 57 24.05 -9.41 -6.57
N ARG A 58 23.50 -10.04 -7.63
CA ARG A 58 22.78 -9.35 -8.71
C ARG A 58 21.41 -9.91 -9.07
N PHE A 59 21.14 -11.17 -8.71
CA PHE A 59 19.85 -11.80 -8.96
C PHE A 59 18.98 -11.69 -7.70
N ILE A 60 17.93 -10.89 -7.77
CA ILE A 60 16.91 -10.82 -6.73
C ILE A 60 16.09 -12.11 -6.78
N VAL A 61 16.10 -12.87 -5.69
CA VAL A 61 15.38 -14.14 -5.54
C VAL A 61 14.41 -14.14 -4.35
N ASP A 62 14.39 -13.05 -3.58
CA ASP A 62 13.46 -12.81 -2.48
C ASP A 62 13.27 -11.31 -2.25
N ASP A 63 12.22 -10.97 -1.50
CA ASP A 63 11.72 -9.61 -1.32
C ASP A 63 11.72 -9.19 0.17
N PRO A 64 11.92 -7.90 0.50
CA PRO A 64 12.45 -6.82 -0.34
C PRO A 64 13.99 -6.79 -0.42
N VAL A 65 14.53 -6.15 -1.45
CA VAL A 65 15.99 -5.87 -1.60
C VAL A 65 16.21 -4.37 -1.61
N TYR A 66 17.24 -3.89 -0.90
CA TYR A 66 17.55 -2.49 -0.70
C TYR A 66 18.87 -2.09 -1.36
N THR A 67 19.00 -0.79 -1.61
CA THR A 67 20.26 -0.10 -1.90
C THR A 67 20.21 1.27 -1.25
N PHE A 68 21.38 1.83 -0.96
CA PHE A 68 21.50 3.16 -0.37
C PHE A 68 22.21 4.08 -1.34
N MET A 69 21.64 5.26 -1.55
CA MET A 69 22.20 6.31 -2.39
C MET A 69 22.82 7.36 -1.48
N HIS A 70 24.12 7.58 -1.61
CA HIS A 70 24.94 8.48 -0.80
C HIS A 70 25.29 9.74 -1.60
N PRO A 71 24.37 10.70 -1.76
CA PRO A 71 24.72 11.92 -2.45
C PRO A 71 25.72 12.72 -1.61
N HIS A 72 26.72 13.30 -2.26
CA HIS A 72 27.72 14.13 -1.58
C HIS A 72 27.12 15.39 -0.94
N ARG A 73 25.90 15.77 -1.36
CA ARG A 73 25.11 16.88 -0.81
C ARG A 73 23.62 16.64 -1.00
N ARG A 74 22.77 17.58 -0.56
CA ARG A 74 21.32 17.52 -0.81
C ARG A 74 20.96 17.99 -2.22
N PHE A 75 19.99 17.28 -2.80
CA PHE A 75 19.37 17.55 -4.09
C PHE A 75 17.85 17.54 -3.92
N ASP A 76 17.15 18.09 -4.91
CA ASP A 76 15.69 18.27 -4.90
C ASP A 76 14.96 17.13 -5.62
N ARG A 77 15.62 16.47 -6.58
CA ARG A 77 15.05 15.35 -7.33
C ARG A 77 16.06 14.24 -7.55
N VAL A 78 15.54 13.02 -7.65
CA VAL A 78 16.32 11.82 -7.97
C VAL A 78 15.69 11.14 -9.18
N LEU A 79 16.42 11.09 -10.29
CA LEU A 79 16.03 10.33 -11.47
C LEU A 79 16.86 9.05 -11.50
N VAL A 80 16.21 7.91 -11.72
CA VAL A 80 16.85 6.60 -11.72
C VAL A 80 16.44 5.86 -12.98
N ALA A 81 17.39 5.48 -13.81
CA ALA A 81 17.20 4.48 -14.85
C ALA A 81 17.71 3.13 -14.34
N VAL A 82 16.82 2.15 -14.21
CA VAL A 82 17.20 0.80 -13.79
C VAL A 82 17.27 -0.10 -15.02
N ARG A 83 18.39 -0.79 -15.20
CA ARG A 83 18.60 -1.78 -16.25
C ARG A 83 18.54 -3.20 -15.66
N PHE A 84 17.56 -3.99 -16.11
CA PHE A 84 17.26 -5.29 -15.51
C PHE A 84 16.69 -6.31 -16.52
N LYS A 85 16.66 -7.57 -16.13
CA LYS A 85 15.86 -8.62 -16.76
C LYS A 85 14.92 -9.20 -15.72
N ASN A 86 13.66 -9.31 -16.09
CA ASN A 86 12.66 -9.95 -15.25
C ASN A 86 12.15 -11.19 -15.97
N THR A 87 12.43 -12.36 -15.42
CA THR A 87 12.04 -13.64 -16.03
C THR A 87 10.65 -14.09 -15.60
N SER A 88 10.17 -13.65 -14.43
CA SER A 88 9.10 -14.35 -13.71
C SER A 88 8.42 -13.57 -12.58
N ALA A 89 8.98 -12.45 -12.12
CA ALA A 89 8.32 -11.62 -11.12
C ALA A 89 7.08 -10.96 -11.76
N PRO A 90 5.86 -11.22 -11.26
CA PRO A 90 4.64 -10.67 -11.88
C PRO A 90 4.63 -9.13 -11.86
N ILE A 91 5.12 -8.57 -10.75
CA ILE A 91 5.24 -7.14 -10.53
C ILE A 91 6.63 -6.89 -9.94
N LEU A 92 7.33 -5.92 -10.50
CA LEU A 92 8.59 -5.39 -10.01
C LEU A 92 8.45 -3.88 -9.86
N GLU A 93 8.74 -3.38 -8.67
CA GLU A 93 8.68 -1.96 -8.32
C GLU A 93 10.00 -1.50 -7.70
N PHE A 94 10.25 -0.20 -7.75
CA PHE A 94 11.40 0.44 -7.12
C PHE A 94 11.00 1.78 -6.53
N GLY A 95 11.49 2.10 -5.34
CA GLY A 95 11.11 3.33 -4.66
C GLY A 95 11.91 3.68 -3.41
N PRO A 96 11.98 4.97 -3.04
CA PRO A 96 12.63 5.44 -1.83
C PRO A 96 11.74 5.29 -0.58
N LEU A 97 12.38 5.29 0.58
CA LEU A 97 11.72 5.37 1.88
C LEU A 97 11.23 6.80 2.16
N MET A 98 9.95 6.93 2.52
CA MET A 98 9.23 8.18 2.81
C MET A 98 9.02 8.40 4.32
N GLN A 99 8.90 7.32 5.09
CA GLN A 99 8.66 7.36 6.54
C GLN A 99 9.24 6.10 7.20
N THR A 100 9.66 6.18 8.47
CA THR A 100 10.34 5.07 9.21
C THR A 100 9.48 4.39 10.28
N LYS A 101 8.28 4.90 10.58
CA LYS A 101 7.40 4.38 11.64
C LYS A 101 5.92 4.51 11.26
N PRO A 102 5.33 3.51 10.59
CA PRO A 102 6.00 2.35 9.97
C PRO A 102 6.84 2.77 8.74
N ASP A 103 7.66 1.84 8.24
CA ASP A 103 8.35 2.00 6.95
C ASP A 103 7.31 2.17 5.82
N VAL A 104 7.33 3.31 5.13
CA VAL A 104 6.48 3.60 3.96
C VAL A 104 7.38 3.95 2.79
N TYR A 105 7.15 3.34 1.62
CA TYR A 105 7.95 3.56 0.41
C TYR A 105 7.09 4.15 -0.72
N ASP A 106 7.64 5.09 -1.51
CA ASP A 106 7.06 5.54 -2.78
C ASP A 106 7.43 4.57 -3.91
N LEU A 107 6.78 3.41 -3.94
CA LEU A 107 7.04 2.37 -4.94
C LEU A 107 6.45 2.74 -6.30
N ARG A 108 7.31 2.77 -7.33
CA ARG A 108 6.91 2.97 -8.73
C ARG A 108 7.19 1.74 -9.58
N PRO A 109 6.35 1.42 -10.58
CA PRO A 109 6.53 0.23 -11.40
C PRO A 109 7.81 0.28 -12.24
N LEU A 110 8.65 -0.74 -12.10
CA LEU A 110 9.68 -1.06 -13.08
C LEU A 110 9.12 -1.92 -14.21
N HIS A 111 8.33 -2.94 -13.85
CA HIS A 111 7.72 -3.87 -14.80
C HIS A 111 6.47 -4.52 -14.20
N ASN A 112 5.40 -4.62 -14.97
CA ASN A 112 4.21 -5.39 -14.62
C ASN A 112 3.92 -6.41 -15.73
N HIS A 113 4.40 -7.64 -15.51
CA HIS A 113 4.26 -8.74 -16.46
C HIS A 113 2.80 -9.11 -16.70
N LEU A 114 1.93 -8.93 -15.69
CA LEU A 114 0.50 -9.24 -15.78
C LEU A 114 -0.21 -8.33 -16.78
N ILE A 115 0.29 -7.10 -17.00
CA ILE A 115 -0.29 -6.16 -17.96
C ILE A 115 0.38 -6.30 -19.33
N ASP A 116 1.71 -6.40 -19.36
CA ASP A 116 2.50 -6.43 -20.60
C ASP A 116 2.17 -7.63 -21.52
N GLN A 117 1.62 -8.71 -20.96
CA GLN A 117 1.29 -9.94 -21.71
C GLN A 117 -0.16 -10.03 -22.20
N LEU A 118 -1.05 -9.12 -21.81
CA LEU A 118 -2.49 -9.29 -22.05
C LEU A 118 -2.86 -9.27 -23.54
N GLY A 119 -2.16 -8.48 -24.35
CA GLY A 119 -2.51 -8.27 -25.76
C GLY A 119 -3.89 -7.62 -25.95
N TRP A 120 -4.49 -7.06 -24.90
CA TRP A 120 -5.80 -6.42 -24.96
C TRP A 120 -5.74 -5.08 -25.70
N PRO A 121 -6.78 -4.70 -26.46
CA PRO A 121 -6.95 -3.34 -26.97
C PRO A 121 -6.81 -2.29 -25.87
N VAL A 122 -6.11 -1.19 -26.18
CA VAL A 122 -5.82 -0.11 -25.22
C VAL A 122 -6.28 1.23 -25.75
N VAL A 123 -6.90 2.02 -24.88
CA VAL A 123 -7.17 3.45 -25.09
C VAL A 123 -6.20 4.25 -24.22
N HIS A 124 -5.47 5.17 -24.83
CA HIS A 124 -4.50 6.04 -24.15
C HIS A 124 -5.02 7.48 -24.11
N GLU A 125 -4.98 8.10 -22.93
CA GLU A 125 -5.36 9.50 -22.75
C GLU A 125 -4.50 10.13 -21.63
N GLY A 126 -3.51 10.93 -22.03
CA GLY A 126 -2.52 11.49 -21.11
C GLY A 126 -1.63 10.41 -20.49
N GLU A 127 -1.54 10.40 -19.16
CA GLU A 127 -0.79 9.40 -18.39
C GLU A 127 -1.56 8.11 -18.15
N LEU A 128 -2.85 8.07 -18.46
CA LEU A 128 -3.73 6.93 -18.18
C LEU A 128 -3.96 6.07 -19.42
N SER A 129 -4.06 4.77 -19.17
CA SER A 129 -4.37 3.75 -20.17
C SER A 129 -5.53 2.88 -19.67
N LEU A 130 -6.49 2.61 -20.55
CA LEU A 130 -7.57 1.66 -20.32
C LEU A 130 -7.38 0.45 -21.24
N TYR A 131 -6.97 -0.67 -20.67
CA TYR A 131 -6.95 -1.96 -21.35
C TYR A 131 -8.35 -2.57 -21.29
N GLN A 132 -8.80 -3.14 -22.39
CA GLN A 132 -10.14 -3.70 -22.53
C GLN A 132 -10.07 -5.08 -23.17
N ARG A 133 -10.53 -6.11 -22.47
CA ARG A 133 -10.59 -7.49 -23.03
C ARG A 133 -11.41 -7.53 -24.31
N THR A 134 -12.50 -6.77 -24.36
CA THR A 134 -13.29 -6.50 -25.55
C THR A 134 -13.44 -4.98 -25.69
N PRO A 135 -13.16 -4.40 -26.87
CA PRO A 135 -13.20 -2.95 -27.05
C PRO A 135 -14.65 -2.45 -26.98
N VAL A 136 -15.02 -1.83 -25.86
CA VAL A 136 -16.37 -1.29 -25.61
C VAL A 136 -16.35 0.24 -25.54
N TYR A 137 -15.26 0.82 -25.06
CA TYR A 137 -15.09 2.27 -24.90
C TYR A 137 -14.04 2.80 -25.87
N ASP A 138 -14.34 3.93 -26.52
CA ASP A 138 -13.42 4.63 -27.41
C ASP A 138 -12.59 5.73 -26.72
N SER A 139 -12.90 6.05 -25.44
CA SER A 139 -12.22 7.08 -24.65
C SER A 139 -12.35 6.81 -23.13
N LEU A 140 -11.45 7.39 -22.32
CA LEU A 140 -11.60 7.32 -20.85
C LEU A 140 -12.84 8.06 -20.38
N ARG A 141 -13.20 9.17 -21.04
CA ARG A 141 -14.44 9.91 -20.74
C ARG A 141 -15.69 9.02 -20.86
N ALA A 142 -15.79 8.21 -21.92
CA ALA A 142 -16.91 7.29 -22.10
C ALA A 142 -16.95 6.24 -20.98
N PHE A 143 -15.79 5.67 -20.63
CA PHE A 143 -15.65 4.73 -19.52
C PHE A 143 -16.07 5.35 -18.17
N ARG A 144 -15.68 6.59 -17.87
CA ARG A 144 -16.06 7.26 -16.61
C ARG A 144 -17.53 7.64 -16.53
N THR A 145 -18.13 7.98 -17.67
CA THR A 145 -19.55 8.40 -17.71
C THR A 145 -20.49 7.22 -17.51
N ASN A 146 -20.10 6.04 -18.01
CA ASN A 146 -20.89 4.82 -17.88
C ASN A 146 -19.97 3.62 -17.60
N PRO A 147 -19.35 3.56 -16.40
CA PRO A 147 -18.40 2.50 -16.10
C PRO A 147 -19.11 1.14 -16.00
N PRO A 148 -18.41 0.04 -16.31
CA PRO A 148 -18.94 -1.29 -16.03
C PRO A 148 -18.97 -1.52 -14.50
N SER A 149 -19.52 -2.66 -14.08
CA SER A 149 -19.44 -3.07 -12.68
C SER A 149 -17.99 -3.03 -12.18
N ARG A 150 -17.74 -2.44 -11.00
CA ARG A 150 -16.39 -2.39 -10.39
C ARG A 150 -15.76 -3.76 -10.21
N ALA A 151 -16.56 -4.81 -10.04
CA ALA A 151 -16.09 -6.20 -9.98
C ALA A 151 -15.43 -6.70 -11.28
N ARG A 152 -15.57 -5.98 -12.41
CA ARG A 152 -14.93 -6.29 -13.70
C ARG A 152 -13.78 -5.35 -14.03
N VAL A 153 -13.49 -4.37 -13.17
CA VAL A 153 -12.47 -3.35 -13.37
C VAL A 153 -11.35 -3.58 -12.38
N ALA A 154 -10.14 -3.73 -12.90
CA ALA A 154 -8.93 -3.68 -12.09
C ALA A 154 -8.21 -2.34 -12.25
N VAL A 155 -7.49 -1.94 -11.21
CA VAL A 155 -6.70 -0.70 -11.18
C VAL A 155 -5.26 -1.01 -10.79
N TYR A 156 -4.32 -0.35 -11.46
CA TYR A 156 -2.90 -0.41 -11.12
C TYR A 156 -2.28 0.96 -11.25
N LYS A 157 -1.87 1.57 -10.11
CA LYS A 157 -1.27 2.91 -10.08
C LYS A 157 -2.10 3.94 -10.86
N ALA A 158 -3.41 3.92 -10.72
CA ALA A 158 -4.25 5.01 -11.19
C ALA A 158 -4.91 5.63 -9.97
N ASP A 159 -4.64 6.91 -9.73
CA ASP A 159 -5.20 7.66 -8.60
C ASP A 159 -6.61 8.19 -8.88
N GLU A 160 -7.23 7.73 -9.96
CA GLU A 160 -8.52 8.21 -10.38
C GLU A 160 -9.67 7.36 -9.80
N ALA A 161 -10.56 8.02 -9.07
CA ALA A 161 -11.78 7.42 -8.56
C ALA A 161 -12.77 7.14 -9.71
N ILE A 162 -13.28 5.90 -9.77
CA ILE A 162 -14.36 5.50 -10.67
C ILE A 162 -15.65 5.51 -9.87
N PRO A 163 -16.56 6.50 -9.96
CA PRO A 163 -17.75 6.56 -9.10
C PRO A 163 -18.56 5.25 -9.11
N LEU A 164 -18.97 4.75 -7.95
CA LEU A 164 -19.87 3.58 -7.88
C LEU A 164 -21.29 4.10 -7.76
N ARG A 165 -22.15 3.75 -8.70
CA ARG A 165 -23.59 3.93 -8.56
C ARG A 165 -24.26 2.58 -8.68
N LEU A 166 -25.20 2.29 -7.79
CA LEU A 166 -25.97 1.05 -7.75
C LEU A 166 -27.41 1.36 -8.19
N PRO A 167 -27.77 1.21 -9.47
CA PRO A 167 -29.08 1.65 -9.99
C PRO A 167 -30.25 0.91 -9.33
N THR A 168 -30.04 -0.36 -8.97
CA THR A 168 -31.04 -1.24 -8.34
C THR A 168 -30.99 -1.23 -6.82
N TYR A 169 -30.18 -0.35 -6.21
CA TYR A 169 -30.09 -0.25 -4.76
C TYR A 169 -31.39 0.28 -4.15
N VAL A 170 -31.84 -0.40 -3.08
CA VAL A 170 -32.98 0.00 -2.27
C VAL A 170 -32.53 0.11 -0.82
N ALA A 171 -32.73 1.28 -0.23
CA ALA A 171 -32.46 1.54 1.17
C ALA A 171 -33.31 0.61 2.06
N SER A 172 -32.73 0.19 3.19
CA SER A 172 -33.44 -0.58 4.21
C SER A 172 -33.72 0.30 5.42
N SER A 173 -34.96 0.23 5.94
CA SER A 173 -35.28 0.81 7.25
C SER A 173 -35.05 -0.18 8.40
N GLN A 174 -34.88 -1.48 8.07
CA GLN A 174 -34.71 -2.54 9.04
C GLN A 174 -33.29 -2.51 9.60
N ALA A 175 -33.20 -2.33 10.93
CA ALA A 175 -31.94 -2.47 11.63
C ALA A 175 -31.51 -3.94 11.65
N ARG A 176 -30.26 -4.19 11.28
CA ARG A 176 -29.59 -5.50 11.37
C ARG A 176 -28.55 -5.42 12.47
N THR A 177 -28.53 -6.44 13.32
CA THR A 177 -27.54 -6.58 14.38
C THR A 177 -26.57 -7.69 14.01
N MET A 178 -25.28 -7.37 14.05
CA MET A 178 -24.18 -8.29 13.87
C MET A 178 -23.59 -8.55 15.26
N GLU A 179 -23.67 -9.79 15.72
CA GLU A 179 -23.07 -10.17 17.00
C GLU A 179 -21.66 -10.76 16.79
N ALA A 180 -20.74 -9.92 16.33
CA ALA A 180 -19.32 -10.25 16.21
C ALA A 180 -18.51 -9.44 17.22
N THR A 181 -17.54 -10.09 17.89
CA THR A 181 -16.57 -9.38 18.73
C THR A 181 -15.45 -8.85 17.85
N LEU A 182 -15.38 -7.54 17.64
CA LEU A 182 -14.28 -6.88 16.92
C LEU A 182 -13.31 -6.23 17.90
N ARG A 183 -12.03 -6.27 17.58
CA ARG A 183 -10.95 -5.73 18.43
C ARG A 183 -10.21 -4.58 17.77
N GLY A 184 -10.24 -3.41 18.40
CA GLY A 184 -9.54 -2.21 17.93
C GLY A 184 -10.02 -1.69 16.58
N LYS A 185 -9.10 -1.09 15.82
CA LYS A 185 -9.44 -0.35 14.60
C LYS A 185 -10.06 -1.22 13.51
N HIS A 186 -11.08 -0.68 12.83
CA HIS A 186 -11.71 -1.30 11.66
C HIS A 186 -12.16 -0.23 10.67
N ASP A 187 -12.09 -0.53 9.38
CA ASP A 187 -12.66 0.33 8.34
C ASP A 187 -13.85 -0.38 7.70
N PHE A 188 -14.99 0.32 7.67
CA PHE A 188 -16.19 -0.14 7.00
C PHE A 188 -16.45 0.72 5.76
N LYS A 189 -17.12 0.13 4.77
CA LYS A 189 -17.73 0.85 3.65
C LYS A 189 -19.20 0.50 3.51
N THR A 190 -19.99 1.52 3.16
CA THR A 190 -21.42 1.39 2.93
C THR A 190 -21.85 2.21 1.71
N TYR A 191 -23.02 1.90 1.17
CA TYR A 191 -23.63 2.67 0.09
C TYR A 191 -24.86 3.39 0.62
N ILE A 192 -24.99 4.68 0.29
CA ILE A 192 -26.12 5.52 0.70
C ILE A 192 -26.89 5.97 -0.53
N LYS A 193 -28.22 5.88 -0.46
CA LYS A 193 -29.13 6.50 -1.43
C LYS A 193 -30.48 6.78 -0.77
N ASN A 194 -30.77 8.06 -0.55
CA ASN A 194 -32.03 8.52 0.06
C ASN A 194 -32.32 7.86 1.43
N GLU A 195 -31.31 7.74 2.28
CA GLU A 195 -31.42 7.18 3.62
C GLU A 195 -30.48 7.88 4.60
N THR A 196 -30.70 7.64 5.90
CA THR A 196 -29.80 8.07 6.96
C THR A 196 -28.73 7.02 7.19
N LEU A 197 -27.46 7.39 7.11
CA LEU A 197 -26.37 6.53 7.56
C LEU A 197 -26.51 6.33 9.07
N PHE A 198 -26.59 5.07 9.51
CA PHE A 198 -26.80 4.71 10.91
C PHE A 198 -25.90 3.54 11.30
N LEU A 199 -25.07 3.76 12.33
CA LEU A 199 -24.26 2.73 12.95
C LEU A 199 -24.29 2.92 14.47
N ALA A 200 -24.62 1.86 15.19
CA ALA A 200 -24.49 1.81 16.65
C ALA A 200 -23.57 0.66 17.04
N LEU A 201 -22.66 0.92 17.98
CA LEU A 201 -21.71 -0.05 18.52
C LEU A 201 -22.00 -0.25 20.00
N GLU A 202 -22.09 -1.51 20.43
CA GLU A 202 -21.98 -1.87 21.85
C GLU A 202 -20.52 -2.30 22.09
N TYR A 203 -19.80 -1.60 22.96
CA TYR A 203 -18.38 -1.86 23.21
C TYR A 203 -18.04 -1.83 24.70
N MET A 204 -16.87 -2.39 25.02
CA MET A 204 -16.28 -2.39 26.35
C MET A 204 -14.79 -2.10 26.22
N ASP A 205 -14.26 -1.39 27.21
CA ASP A 205 -12.82 -1.37 27.46
C ASP A 205 -12.41 -2.62 28.24
N MET A 206 -11.26 -3.17 27.89
CA MET A 206 -10.66 -4.28 28.60
C MET A 206 -9.50 -3.85 29.49
N ASN A 207 -9.11 -2.57 29.49
CA ASN A 207 -8.07 -1.97 30.33
C ASN A 207 -6.77 -2.78 30.29
N ARG A 208 -6.25 -3.05 29.08
CA ARG A 208 -5.05 -3.88 28.87
C ARG A 208 -3.84 -3.10 28.39
N ASP A 209 -4.04 -1.90 27.89
CA ASP A 209 -2.98 -0.97 27.53
C ASP A 209 -3.14 0.27 28.44
N GLU A 210 -2.03 0.89 28.89
CA GLU A 210 -2.11 2.17 29.62
C GLU A 210 -2.42 3.30 28.63
N GLY A 211 -3.44 4.12 28.89
CA GLY A 211 -3.76 5.23 28.00
C GLY A 211 -5.11 5.89 28.26
N ALA A 212 -5.48 6.78 27.35
CA ALA A 212 -6.84 7.30 27.24
C ALA A 212 -7.54 6.55 26.10
N ASP A 213 -8.74 6.06 26.37
CA ASP A 213 -9.39 5.08 25.50
C ASP A 213 -10.39 5.72 24.55
N ALA A 214 -9.87 6.63 23.74
CA ALA A 214 -10.65 7.38 22.77
C ALA A 214 -11.15 6.45 21.65
N LEU A 215 -12.44 6.11 21.71
CA LEU A 215 -13.19 5.49 20.62
C LEU A 215 -13.79 6.57 19.71
N ALA A 216 -13.51 6.51 18.40
CA ALA A 216 -14.08 7.43 17.42
C ALA A 216 -14.59 6.70 16.18
N LEU A 217 -15.70 7.22 15.64
CA LEU A 217 -16.24 6.85 14.34
C LEU A 217 -16.23 8.08 13.43
N THR A 218 -15.39 8.06 12.39
CA THR A 218 -15.30 9.14 11.41
C THR A 218 -15.82 8.68 10.05
N VAL A 219 -16.70 9.46 9.43
CA VAL A 219 -17.28 9.17 8.10
C VAL A 219 -16.58 10.01 7.04
N PHE A 220 -16.17 9.37 5.95
CA PHE A 220 -15.58 10.01 4.78
C PHE A 220 -16.45 9.80 3.54
N ASN A 221 -16.57 10.83 2.70
CA ASN A 221 -17.24 10.76 1.40
C ASN A 221 -16.36 10.04 0.34
N GLU A 222 -16.84 9.98 -0.91
CA GLU A 222 -16.12 9.35 -2.03
C GLU A 222 -14.80 10.04 -2.37
N ASP A 223 -14.68 11.34 -2.07
CA ASP A 223 -13.49 12.15 -2.30
C ASP A 223 -12.47 12.03 -1.14
N GLY A 224 -12.80 11.26 -0.09
CA GLY A 224 -11.95 11.06 1.07
C GLY A 224 -12.01 12.19 2.11
N GLU A 225 -12.98 13.10 1.99
CA GLU A 225 -13.18 14.20 2.94
C GLU A 225 -14.06 13.76 4.13
N PRO A 226 -13.72 14.15 5.37
CA PRO A 226 -14.53 13.82 6.54
C PRO A 226 -15.85 14.62 6.53
N VAL A 227 -16.98 13.92 6.64
CA VAL A 227 -18.33 14.52 6.62
C VAL A 227 -19.09 14.37 7.94
N ALA A 228 -18.66 13.47 8.84
CA ALA A 228 -19.22 13.34 10.18
C ALA A 228 -18.21 12.66 11.12
N ASP A 229 -18.35 12.90 12.42
CA ASP A 229 -17.54 12.28 13.46
C ASP A 229 -18.36 12.13 14.75
N VAL A 230 -18.19 11.03 15.47
CA VAL A 230 -18.71 10.86 16.83
C VAL A 230 -17.66 10.15 17.68
N ARG A 231 -17.55 10.56 18.94
CA ARG A 231 -16.55 10.05 19.88
C ARG A 231 -17.21 9.64 21.18
N ALA A 232 -16.67 8.62 21.82
CA ALA A 232 -16.92 8.37 23.23
C ALA A 232 -15.93 9.14 24.09
N GLU A 233 -16.39 9.60 25.25
CA GLU A 233 -15.50 10.14 26.27
C GLU A 233 -14.82 8.99 27.02
N ASP A 234 -13.58 9.24 27.46
CA ASP A 234 -12.81 8.33 28.32
C ASP A 234 -13.59 8.09 29.63
N ASP A 235 -13.68 6.84 30.07
CA ASP A 235 -14.37 6.48 31.32
C ASP A 235 -13.55 6.83 32.57
N GLY A 236 -12.33 7.34 32.37
CA GLY A 236 -11.43 7.85 33.40
C GLY A 236 -10.57 6.76 34.04
N GLN A 237 -10.63 5.52 33.55
CA GLN A 237 -9.85 4.40 34.05
C GLN A 237 -8.58 4.16 33.23
N THR A 238 -7.51 4.89 33.54
CA THR A 238 -6.24 4.80 32.80
C THR A 238 -5.30 3.67 33.28
N ARG A 239 -5.80 2.63 33.97
CA ARG A 239 -4.96 1.59 34.62
C ARG A 239 -5.03 0.29 33.86
N ASP A 240 -3.88 -0.33 33.59
CA ASP A 240 -3.78 -1.71 33.07
C ASP A 240 -4.03 -2.74 34.19
N ASP A 241 -5.29 -2.90 34.59
CA ASP A 241 -5.71 -3.92 35.58
C ASP A 241 -6.46 -5.10 34.96
N ALA A 242 -6.65 -5.08 33.64
CA ALA A 242 -7.41 -6.06 32.86
C ALA A 242 -8.84 -6.30 33.37
N ILE A 243 -9.42 -5.35 34.12
CA ILE A 243 -10.81 -5.39 34.58
C ILE A 243 -11.68 -4.71 33.52
N PRO A 244 -12.60 -5.43 32.85
CA PRO A 244 -13.41 -4.84 31.81
C PRO A 244 -14.34 -3.74 32.33
N SER A 245 -14.52 -2.68 31.55
CA SER A 245 -15.49 -1.62 31.81
C SER A 245 -16.93 -2.15 31.74
N SER A 246 -17.91 -1.34 32.15
CA SER A 246 -19.32 -1.62 31.80
C SER A 246 -19.55 -1.50 30.29
N MET A 247 -20.57 -2.17 29.77
CA MET A 247 -20.96 -2.06 28.36
C MET A 247 -21.43 -0.64 28.04
N GLN A 248 -20.81 -0.02 27.04
CA GLN A 248 -21.15 1.32 26.56
C GLN A 248 -21.75 1.26 25.15
N THR A 249 -22.36 2.37 24.70
CA THR A 249 -22.95 2.47 23.36
C THR A 249 -22.54 3.76 22.68
N LEU A 250 -21.95 3.65 21.49
CA LEU A 250 -21.65 4.76 20.60
C LEU A 250 -22.59 4.71 19.39
N THR A 251 -23.29 5.81 19.09
CA THR A 251 -24.23 5.87 17.96
C THR A 251 -23.88 7.00 17.01
N LEU A 252 -23.74 6.66 15.74
CA LEU A 252 -23.55 7.56 14.60
C LEU A 252 -24.85 7.59 13.78
N SER A 253 -25.36 8.79 13.48
CA SER A 253 -26.55 8.99 12.65
C SER A 253 -26.40 10.24 11.80
N VAL A 254 -26.29 10.07 10.48
CA VAL A 254 -26.00 11.16 9.53
C VAL A 254 -27.08 11.20 8.43
N PRO A 255 -28.05 12.13 8.50
CA PRO A 255 -29.07 12.27 7.46
C PRO A 255 -28.57 13.11 6.29
N GLY A 256 -29.26 13.03 5.14
CA GLY A 256 -29.07 13.97 4.03
C GLY A 256 -27.77 13.81 3.24
N LEU A 257 -27.08 12.68 3.39
CA LEU A 257 -25.88 12.38 2.61
C LEU A 257 -26.23 12.16 1.13
N PRO A 258 -25.47 12.75 0.18
CA PRO A 258 -25.59 12.46 -1.25
C PRO A 258 -25.43 10.97 -1.58
N GLU A 259 -25.98 10.53 -2.71
CA GLU A 259 -25.82 9.15 -3.20
C GLU A 259 -24.34 8.83 -3.46
N GLY A 260 -23.84 7.75 -2.88
CA GLY A 260 -22.46 7.31 -3.07
C GLY A 260 -21.96 6.30 -2.04
N VAL A 261 -20.69 5.93 -2.17
CA VAL A 261 -19.98 5.08 -1.20
C VAL A 261 -19.38 5.93 -0.08
N TYR A 262 -19.55 5.49 1.16
CA TYR A 262 -18.97 6.16 2.33
C TYR A 262 -18.07 5.20 3.08
N LYS A 263 -16.92 5.70 3.53
CA LYS A 263 -16.04 5.00 4.47
C LYS A 263 -16.39 5.41 5.89
N ILE A 264 -16.50 4.45 6.80
CA ILE A 264 -16.65 4.68 8.24
C ILE A 264 -15.41 4.09 8.90
N ALA A 265 -14.53 4.95 9.42
CA ALA A 265 -13.33 4.53 10.15
C ALA A 265 -13.64 4.43 11.64
N LEU A 266 -13.52 3.24 12.20
CA LEU A 266 -13.49 2.99 13.63
C LEU A 266 -12.05 3.11 14.12
N ASN A 267 -11.75 4.21 14.79
CA ASN A 267 -10.48 4.40 15.47
C ASN A 267 -10.64 3.98 16.93
N ALA A 268 -9.94 2.92 17.30
CA ALA A 268 -10.02 2.32 18.63
C ALA A 268 -8.68 1.70 19.00
N PRO A 269 -8.21 1.88 20.25
CA PRO A 269 -7.11 1.11 20.83
C PRO A 269 -7.36 -0.41 20.81
N ARG A 270 -6.31 -1.22 21.00
CA ARG A 270 -6.40 -2.69 20.84
C ARG A 270 -7.16 -3.39 21.97
N ASP A 271 -7.39 -2.72 23.08
CA ASP A 271 -8.14 -3.18 24.24
C ASP A 271 -9.61 -2.76 24.23
N ILE A 272 -10.04 -1.98 23.23
CA ILE A 272 -11.46 -1.79 22.95
C ILE A 272 -12.03 -2.98 22.18
N PHE A 273 -13.11 -3.54 22.73
CA PHE A 273 -13.85 -4.66 22.16
C PHE A 273 -15.27 -4.22 21.80
N VAL A 274 -15.57 -4.20 20.50
CA VAL A 274 -16.94 -4.00 20.01
C VAL A 274 -17.64 -5.36 20.02
N ARG A 275 -18.66 -5.52 20.86
CA ARG A 275 -19.39 -6.78 21.05
C ARG A 275 -20.58 -6.93 20.11
N LYS A 276 -21.18 -5.82 19.70
CA LYS A 276 -22.27 -5.80 18.71
C LYS A 276 -22.19 -4.57 17.83
N LEU A 277 -22.57 -4.76 16.58
CA LEU A 277 -22.76 -3.69 15.61
C LEU A 277 -24.22 -3.71 15.15
N ARG A 278 -24.83 -2.53 15.03
CA ARG A 278 -26.18 -2.39 14.51
C ARG A 278 -26.22 -1.31 13.44
N THR A 279 -26.65 -1.68 12.23
CA THR A 279 -26.78 -0.75 11.11
C THR A 279 -28.12 -0.91 10.39
N LYS A 280 -28.57 0.13 9.69
CA LYS A 280 -29.74 0.07 8.80
C LYS A 280 -29.35 -0.12 7.33
N GLN A 281 -28.06 0.06 7.00
CA GLN A 281 -27.58 0.04 5.63
C GLN A 281 -27.73 -1.36 5.03
N SER A 282 -28.32 -1.43 3.83
CA SER A 282 -28.48 -2.69 3.09
C SER A 282 -27.14 -3.26 2.64
N LYS A 283 -26.15 -2.39 2.40
CA LYS A 283 -24.79 -2.72 1.97
C LYS A 283 -23.78 -2.27 3.01
N PHE A 284 -23.02 -3.19 3.57
CA PHE A 284 -22.11 -2.90 4.67
C PHE A 284 -20.99 -3.94 4.68
N VAL A 285 -19.76 -3.49 4.43
CA VAL A 285 -18.59 -4.34 4.30
C VAL A 285 -17.43 -3.78 5.12
N LEU A 286 -16.54 -4.65 5.58
CA LEU A 286 -15.20 -4.31 6.07
C LEU A 286 -14.23 -4.25 4.89
N VAL A 287 -13.20 -3.43 5.04
CA VAL A 287 -12.08 -3.33 4.08
C VAL A 287 -10.74 -3.44 4.81
N GLY A 288 -9.77 -4.08 4.16
CA GLY A 288 -8.40 -4.22 4.65
C GLY A 288 -8.20 -5.36 5.67
N SER A 289 -8.89 -5.32 6.81
CA SER A 289 -8.78 -6.38 7.81
C SER A 289 -10.02 -6.54 8.68
N LEU A 290 -10.14 -7.73 9.25
CA LEU A 290 -11.10 -8.11 10.28
C LEU A 290 -10.30 -8.68 11.45
N TYR A 291 -10.28 -7.97 12.58
CA TYR A 291 -9.70 -8.49 13.81
C TYR A 291 -10.82 -8.94 14.75
N LEU A 292 -11.06 -10.25 14.75
CA LEU A 292 -11.96 -10.89 15.70
C LEU A 292 -11.31 -10.91 17.07
N GLY A 293 -11.95 -10.25 18.02
CA GLY A 293 -11.51 -10.25 19.40
C GLY A 293 -11.68 -11.60 20.08
N ASP A 294 -11.09 -11.65 21.26
CA ASP A 294 -11.15 -12.77 22.20
C ASP A 294 -12.61 -13.11 22.59
N GLU A 295 -12.97 -14.34 22.26
CA GLU A 295 -13.99 -15.13 22.98
C GLU A 295 -13.35 -16.23 23.85
N ILE A 296 -12.05 -16.40 23.73
CA ILE A 296 -11.27 -17.44 24.39
C ILE A 296 -10.62 -16.88 25.66
N ALA A 297 -11.23 -17.21 26.81
CA ALA A 297 -10.96 -16.75 28.19
C ALA A 297 -12.06 -15.85 28.77
N TYR A 298 -12.92 -15.27 27.92
CA TYR A 298 -14.06 -14.42 28.37
C TYR A 298 -15.44 -15.02 28.06
N ARG A 299 -15.49 -16.11 27.28
CA ARG A 299 -16.70 -16.92 27.09
C ARG A 299 -16.36 -18.39 27.29
N GLU A 300 -17.26 -19.11 27.96
CA GLU A 300 -17.12 -20.57 28.13
C GLU A 300 -17.22 -21.31 26.79
N THR A 301 -18.01 -20.79 25.85
CA THR A 301 -18.17 -21.35 24.50
C THR A 301 -17.88 -20.28 23.46
N PRO A 302 -16.84 -20.44 22.64
CA PRO A 302 -16.61 -19.58 21.49
C PRO A 302 -17.76 -19.68 20.48
N ARG A 303 -18.04 -18.56 19.83
CA ARG A 303 -19.04 -18.38 18.78
C ARG A 303 -18.37 -18.50 17.42
N ALA A 304 -18.91 -19.39 16.61
CA ALA A 304 -18.57 -19.44 15.21
C ALA A 304 -19.15 -18.24 14.44
N LEU A 305 -18.43 -17.80 13.42
CA LEU A 305 -18.82 -16.68 12.56
C LEU A 305 -18.63 -17.08 11.10
N ASP A 306 -19.65 -16.81 10.28
CA ASP A 306 -19.53 -16.87 8.84
C ASP A 306 -19.33 -15.46 8.28
N VAL A 307 -18.33 -15.30 7.43
CA VAL A 307 -18.07 -14.05 6.71
C VAL A 307 -17.99 -14.31 5.21
N TRP A 308 -18.46 -13.38 4.41
CA TRP A 308 -18.56 -13.48 2.95
C TRP A 308 -17.56 -12.56 2.30
N THR A 309 -16.72 -13.10 1.41
CA THR A 309 -15.73 -12.30 0.67
C THR A 309 -15.43 -12.92 -0.68
N ALA A 310 -15.17 -12.08 -1.68
CA ALA A 310 -14.62 -12.46 -2.97
C ALA A 310 -13.09 -12.30 -3.03
N SER A 311 -12.42 -12.06 -1.90
CA SER A 311 -10.96 -11.93 -1.89
C SER A 311 -10.28 -13.22 -2.42
N PRO A 312 -9.41 -13.12 -3.42
CA PRO A 312 -8.65 -14.27 -3.93
C PRO A 312 -7.56 -14.70 -2.94
N ARG A 313 -7.20 -13.86 -1.97
CA ARG A 313 -6.16 -14.16 -0.98
C ARG A 313 -6.60 -13.72 0.41
N LEU A 314 -6.47 -14.62 1.38
CA LEU A 314 -6.64 -14.31 2.80
C LEU A 314 -5.31 -14.52 3.49
N ARG A 315 -4.95 -13.61 4.39
CA ARG A 315 -3.81 -13.77 5.28
C ARG A 315 -4.32 -13.78 6.70
N VAL A 316 -4.00 -14.82 7.45
CA VAL A 316 -4.59 -15.05 8.77
C VAL A 316 -3.51 -15.33 9.79
N GLN A 317 -3.65 -14.73 10.97
CA GLN A 317 -2.82 -15.02 12.13
C GLN A 317 -3.62 -15.00 13.42
N THR A 318 -3.10 -15.67 14.44
CA THR A 318 -3.51 -15.53 15.84
C THR A 318 -2.29 -15.18 16.70
N ARG A 319 -2.51 -14.55 17.85
CA ARG A 319 -1.44 -14.26 18.83
C ARG A 319 -1.47 -15.20 20.03
N HIS A 320 -2.53 -15.98 20.20
CA HIS A 320 -2.69 -16.85 21.36
C HIS A 320 -2.79 -18.31 20.92
N ALA A 321 -2.21 -19.21 21.73
CA ALA A 321 -2.23 -20.64 21.44
C ALA A 321 -3.67 -21.18 21.31
N GLN A 322 -4.61 -20.58 22.02
CA GLN A 322 -6.01 -20.96 21.97
C GLN A 322 -6.71 -20.53 20.68
N GLY A 323 -6.21 -19.52 19.97
CA GLY A 323 -6.75 -19.07 18.68
C GLY A 323 -6.40 -20.00 17.49
N VAL A 324 -5.50 -20.98 17.70
CA VAL A 324 -5.18 -22.05 16.74
C VAL A 324 -6.47 -22.80 16.38
N GLN A 325 -6.75 -22.85 15.08
CA GLN A 325 -7.98 -23.42 14.52
C GLN A 325 -7.88 -23.64 13.02
N ASP A 326 -8.88 -24.33 12.48
CA ASP A 326 -9.07 -24.51 11.05
C ASP A 326 -10.20 -23.60 10.56
N LEU A 327 -9.94 -22.80 9.53
CA LEU A 327 -10.99 -22.10 8.80
C LEU A 327 -11.47 -22.96 7.64
N THR A 328 -12.73 -22.85 7.27
CA THR A 328 -13.23 -23.51 6.05
C THR A 328 -13.82 -22.51 5.08
N SER A 329 -13.65 -22.76 3.78
CA SER A 329 -14.32 -22.01 2.73
C SER A 329 -14.58 -22.89 1.53
N ALA A 330 -15.85 -22.97 1.14
CA ALA A 330 -16.32 -24.02 0.22
C ALA A 330 -15.81 -25.39 0.72
N ASP A 331 -15.08 -26.13 -0.12
CA ASP A 331 -14.56 -27.47 0.21
C ASP A 331 -13.11 -27.47 0.68
N ARG A 332 -12.55 -26.29 1.02
CA ARG A 332 -11.16 -26.15 1.47
C ARG A 332 -11.07 -25.85 2.95
N THR A 333 -10.12 -26.50 3.61
CA THR A 333 -9.74 -26.26 5.00
C THR A 333 -8.38 -25.57 5.06
N PHE A 334 -8.28 -24.58 5.93
CA PHE A 334 -7.12 -23.71 6.10
C PHE A 334 -6.66 -23.78 7.56
N ALA A 335 -5.58 -24.52 7.81
CA ALA A 335 -5.06 -24.71 9.16
C ALA A 335 -4.20 -23.53 9.61
N ILE A 336 -4.47 -23.02 10.80
CA ILE A 336 -3.65 -22.02 11.51
C ILE A 336 -2.94 -22.75 12.62
N ALA A 337 -1.75 -23.28 12.33
CA ALA A 337 -1.11 -24.29 13.17
C ALA A 337 -0.41 -23.72 14.43
N ALA A 338 0.02 -22.47 14.39
CA ALA A 338 0.79 -21.84 15.46
C ALA A 338 0.46 -20.34 15.62
N PRO A 339 0.60 -19.78 16.84
CA PRO A 339 0.51 -18.35 17.06
C PRO A 339 1.72 -17.60 16.47
N TYR A 340 1.53 -16.32 16.15
CA TYR A 340 2.52 -15.40 15.58
C TYR A 340 3.01 -15.76 14.17
N GLU A 341 2.42 -16.78 13.54
CA GLU A 341 2.65 -17.11 12.14
C GLU A 341 1.51 -16.55 11.27
N MET A 342 1.89 -15.95 10.14
CA MET A 342 0.96 -15.45 9.14
C MET A 342 0.78 -16.51 8.05
N TYR A 343 -0.40 -17.13 8.02
CA TYR A 343 -0.77 -18.11 7.00
C TYR A 343 -1.43 -17.41 5.82
N THR A 344 -1.07 -17.82 4.59
CA THR A 344 -1.65 -17.26 3.35
C THR A 344 -2.46 -18.32 2.64
N PHE A 345 -3.69 -17.99 2.27
CA PHE A 345 -4.63 -18.89 1.63
C PHE A 345 -5.14 -18.30 0.31
N ASP A 346 -4.83 -18.97 -0.80
CA ASP A 346 -5.30 -18.59 -2.13
C ASP A 346 -6.64 -19.29 -2.48
N ARG A 347 -7.57 -18.51 -3.02
CA ARG A 347 -8.95 -18.87 -3.34
C ARG A 347 -9.31 -18.39 -4.76
N PRO A 348 -10.35 -18.94 -5.40
CA PRO A 348 -10.74 -18.57 -6.76
C PRO A 348 -11.15 -17.11 -7.00
N GLY A 349 -11.34 -16.31 -5.93
CA GLY A 349 -11.80 -14.92 -6.06
C GLY A 349 -13.30 -14.76 -6.31
N THR A 350 -14.08 -15.83 -6.12
CA THR A 350 -15.55 -15.78 -6.17
C THR A 350 -16.12 -15.54 -4.78
N LEU A 351 -17.26 -14.84 -4.71
CA LEU A 351 -17.94 -14.58 -3.44
C LEU A 351 -18.38 -15.90 -2.79
N ALA A 352 -17.77 -16.22 -1.66
CA ALA A 352 -18.05 -17.45 -0.91
C ALA A 352 -17.85 -17.23 0.59
N PRO A 353 -18.56 -17.99 1.44
CA PRO A 353 -18.42 -17.89 2.89
C PRO A 353 -17.06 -18.43 3.34
N VAL A 354 -16.54 -17.85 4.41
CA VAL A 354 -15.41 -18.31 5.19
C VAL A 354 -15.95 -18.54 6.60
N HIS A 355 -15.95 -19.79 7.02
CA HIS A 355 -16.38 -20.19 8.34
C HIS A 355 -15.22 -20.08 9.31
N VAL A 356 -15.44 -19.35 10.39
CA VAL A 356 -14.49 -19.12 11.47
C VAL A 356 -15.06 -19.76 12.74
N PRO A 357 -14.54 -20.92 13.19
CA PRO A 357 -15.11 -21.64 14.34
C PRO A 357 -15.07 -20.87 15.67
N LYS A 358 -14.06 -20.03 15.88
CA LYS A 358 -13.89 -19.21 17.10
C LYS A 358 -13.10 -17.92 16.82
N GLY A 359 -13.28 -16.91 17.67
CA GLY A 359 -12.58 -15.62 17.57
C GLY A 359 -11.05 -15.68 17.79
N ASP A 360 -10.47 -14.53 18.16
CA ASP A 360 -9.02 -14.30 18.31
C ASP A 360 -8.20 -14.53 17.02
N LEU A 361 -8.69 -13.95 15.93
CA LEU A 361 -8.06 -14.02 14.62
C LEU A 361 -8.00 -12.66 13.96
N GLU A 362 -6.84 -12.33 13.40
CA GLU A 362 -6.68 -11.23 12.47
C GLU A 362 -6.68 -11.80 11.04
N ILE A 363 -7.69 -11.41 10.26
CA ILE A 363 -7.86 -11.79 8.86
C ILE A 363 -7.62 -10.54 8.02
N VAL A 364 -6.59 -10.56 7.20
CA VAL A 364 -6.25 -9.53 6.22
C VAL A 364 -6.67 -10.02 4.83
N PHE A 365 -7.33 -9.15 4.06
CA PHE A 365 -7.91 -9.49 2.77
C PHE A 365 -7.86 -8.29 1.82
N ASP A 366 -7.88 -8.55 0.50
CA ASP A 366 -8.11 -7.50 -0.49
C ASP A 366 -9.59 -7.39 -0.83
N GLY A 367 -10.02 -6.19 -1.20
CA GLY A 367 -11.42 -5.89 -1.49
C GLY A 367 -12.26 -5.85 -0.20
N ALA A 368 -13.44 -6.47 -0.25
CA ALA A 368 -14.44 -6.40 0.79
C ALA A 368 -14.69 -7.72 1.53
N LEU A 369 -15.19 -7.61 2.75
CA LEU A 369 -15.71 -8.72 3.56
C LEU A 369 -17.01 -8.29 4.23
N ALA A 370 -18.03 -9.15 4.24
CA ALA A 370 -19.33 -8.87 4.86
C ALA A 370 -19.72 -9.96 5.87
N PHE A 371 -20.51 -9.63 6.89
CA PHE A 371 -21.06 -10.63 7.81
C PHE A 371 -22.29 -11.37 7.24
N SER A 372 -22.77 -10.98 6.05
CA SER A 372 -23.82 -11.70 5.34
C SER A 372 -23.66 -11.51 3.83
N GLN A 373 -24.18 -12.45 3.04
CA GLN A 373 -24.10 -12.38 1.58
C GLN A 373 -24.84 -11.15 1.03
N GLU A 374 -25.98 -10.80 1.62
CA GLU A 374 -26.83 -9.71 1.15
C GLU A 374 -26.19 -8.34 1.40
N ALA A 375 -25.43 -8.21 2.48
CA ALA A 375 -24.69 -7.00 2.83
C ALA A 375 -23.48 -6.77 1.93
N TYR A 376 -22.98 -7.81 1.26
CA TYR A 376 -21.81 -7.73 0.40
C TYR A 376 -22.05 -6.82 -0.82
N PHE A 377 -21.04 -6.01 -1.13
CA PHE A 377 -20.84 -5.34 -2.41
C PHE A 377 -19.34 -5.06 -2.56
N GLU A 378 -18.91 -4.76 -3.79
CA GLU A 378 -17.53 -4.38 -4.05
C GLU A 378 -17.43 -2.85 -4.09
N PRO A 379 -16.99 -2.19 -3.00
CA PRO A 379 -16.99 -0.75 -2.91
C PRO A 379 -15.84 -0.13 -3.71
N ASP A 380 -14.82 -0.89 -4.10
CA ASP A 380 -13.57 -0.45 -4.72
C ASP A 380 -13.31 -1.20 -6.03
N ALA A 381 -12.46 -0.65 -6.89
CA ALA A 381 -11.98 -1.41 -8.04
C ALA A 381 -10.93 -2.45 -7.58
N ILE A 382 -10.76 -3.53 -8.34
CA ILE A 382 -9.85 -4.62 -7.96
C ILE A 382 -8.40 -4.14 -8.09
N PRO A 383 -7.60 -4.05 -7.01
CA PRO A 383 -6.20 -3.71 -7.16
C PRO A 383 -5.43 -4.85 -7.85
N ILE A 384 -4.59 -4.53 -8.83
CA ILE A 384 -3.67 -5.51 -9.42
C ILE A 384 -2.54 -5.79 -8.43
N ARG A 385 -2.38 -7.06 -8.09
CA ARG A 385 -1.38 -7.63 -7.17
C ARG A 385 -0.60 -8.74 -7.87
N SER A 386 0.48 -9.21 -7.26
CA SER A 386 1.31 -10.32 -7.78
C SER A 386 0.56 -11.64 -7.99
N TYR A 387 -0.60 -11.81 -7.36
CA TYR A 387 -1.48 -12.99 -7.44
C TYR A 387 -2.79 -12.73 -8.18
N THR A 388 -2.99 -11.54 -8.75
CA THR A 388 -4.19 -11.25 -9.54
C THR A 388 -4.28 -12.21 -10.73
N ASN A 389 -5.44 -12.83 -10.90
CA ASN A 389 -5.76 -13.67 -12.04
C ASN A 389 -6.94 -13.05 -12.78
N MET A 390 -6.65 -12.42 -13.92
CA MET A 390 -7.64 -11.65 -14.69
C MET A 390 -8.85 -12.50 -15.10
N ASP A 391 -8.63 -13.76 -15.48
CA ASP A 391 -9.69 -14.63 -15.96
C ASP A 391 -10.54 -15.19 -14.81
N ALA A 392 -9.89 -15.71 -13.77
CA ALA A 392 -10.59 -16.28 -12.61
C ALA A 392 -11.42 -15.24 -11.86
N GLN A 393 -10.97 -13.99 -11.85
CA GLN A 393 -11.67 -12.87 -11.20
C GLN A 393 -12.66 -12.16 -12.12
N GLY A 394 -12.80 -12.56 -13.39
CA GLY A 394 -13.72 -11.93 -14.33
C GLY A 394 -13.38 -10.47 -14.66
N ILE A 395 -12.10 -10.13 -14.64
CA ILE A 395 -11.61 -8.79 -14.97
C ILE A 395 -11.62 -8.62 -16.49
N ASP A 396 -12.26 -7.56 -16.96
CA ASP A 396 -12.38 -7.22 -18.37
C ASP A 396 -11.78 -5.86 -18.72
N PHE A 397 -11.50 -5.04 -17.71
CA PHE A 397 -10.98 -3.70 -17.86
C PHE A 397 -9.84 -3.46 -16.88
N ILE A 398 -8.77 -2.80 -17.32
CA ILE A 398 -7.68 -2.35 -16.45
C ILE A 398 -7.46 -0.86 -16.68
N LEU A 399 -7.59 -0.07 -15.62
CA LEU A 399 -7.20 1.34 -15.62
C LEU A 399 -5.83 1.48 -14.95
N THR A 400 -4.87 2.08 -15.64
CA THR A 400 -3.50 2.19 -15.13
C THR A 400 -2.75 3.40 -15.65
N SER A 401 -1.83 3.96 -14.84
CA SER A 401 -0.81 4.91 -15.32
C SER A 401 0.52 4.23 -15.67
N TYR A 402 0.58 2.90 -15.62
CA TYR A 402 1.78 2.14 -15.88
C TYR A 402 2.20 2.23 -17.35
N ARG A 403 3.50 2.44 -17.56
CA ARG A 403 4.14 2.39 -18.87
C ARG A 403 5.15 1.23 -18.90
N PRO A 404 5.07 0.34 -19.91
CA PRO A 404 6.03 -0.74 -20.07
C PRO A 404 7.47 -0.23 -20.21
N PRO A 405 8.48 -0.95 -19.67
CA PRO A 405 9.88 -0.57 -19.81
C PRO A 405 10.36 -0.68 -21.27
N GLU A 406 11.36 0.13 -21.62
CA GLU A 406 12.03 0.06 -22.92
C GLU A 406 12.92 -1.17 -23.02
N ARG A 407 13.09 -1.72 -24.23
CA ARG A 407 14.04 -2.80 -24.50
C ARG A 407 15.29 -2.25 -25.19
N VAL A 408 16.45 -2.40 -24.54
CA VAL A 408 17.76 -1.96 -25.04
C VAL A 408 18.76 -3.11 -24.92
N ASP A 409 19.27 -3.62 -26.05
CA ASP A 409 20.24 -4.72 -26.12
C ASP A 409 19.85 -5.96 -25.30
N GLY A 410 18.56 -6.32 -25.30
CA GLY A 410 18.03 -7.47 -24.54
C GLY A 410 17.83 -7.21 -23.06
N TRP A 411 18.01 -5.98 -22.58
CA TRP A 411 17.69 -5.54 -21.23
C TRP A 411 16.42 -4.68 -21.23
N LEU A 412 15.69 -4.74 -20.12
CA LEU A 412 14.61 -3.80 -19.82
C LEU A 412 15.22 -2.57 -19.11
N VAL A 413 14.80 -1.38 -19.53
CA VAL A 413 15.22 -0.12 -18.92
C VAL A 413 13.96 0.66 -18.56
N GLN A 414 13.83 1.01 -17.29
CA GLN A 414 12.77 1.91 -16.82
C GLN A 414 13.36 3.12 -16.12
N ARG A 415 12.82 4.29 -16.45
CA ARG A 415 13.18 5.58 -15.85
C ARG A 415 12.13 6.02 -14.86
N LEU A 416 12.55 6.30 -13.64
CA LEU A 416 11.73 6.74 -12.53
C LEU A 416 12.24 8.10 -12.03
N THR A 417 11.34 8.91 -11.51
CA THR A 417 11.67 10.24 -10.99
C THR A 417 11.02 10.42 -9.62
N PHE A 418 11.79 10.82 -8.63
CA PHE A 418 11.33 11.02 -7.26
C PHE A 418 11.62 12.44 -6.82
N ASP A 419 10.68 13.02 -6.06
CA ASP A 419 10.93 14.23 -5.28
C ASP A 419 11.77 13.83 -4.06
N ALA A 420 12.87 14.53 -3.82
CA ALA A 420 13.77 14.25 -2.72
C ALA A 420 13.30 14.86 -1.39
N ALA A 421 12.45 15.91 -1.42
CA ALA A 421 12.02 16.64 -0.24
C ALA A 421 11.30 15.76 0.81
N PRO A 422 10.39 14.84 0.43
CA PRO A 422 9.70 14.00 1.41
C PRO A 422 10.47 12.72 1.76
N LEU A 423 11.68 12.50 1.22
CA LEU A 423 12.43 11.27 1.44
C LEU A 423 13.13 11.28 2.80
N VAL A 424 13.19 10.11 3.43
CA VAL A 424 14.00 9.92 4.65
C VAL A 424 15.48 9.93 4.26
N PHE A 425 16.18 10.98 4.67
CA PHE A 425 17.64 11.11 4.55
C PHE A 425 18.30 10.79 5.90
N ASP A 426 18.79 9.57 6.06
CA ASP A 426 19.44 9.10 7.29
C ASP A 426 20.91 8.79 7.04
N LYS A 427 21.78 9.23 7.94
CA LYS A 427 23.24 9.00 7.89
C LYS A 427 23.90 9.32 6.54
N GLY A 428 23.41 10.36 5.85
CA GLY A 428 23.97 10.79 4.57
C GLY A 428 23.44 10.03 3.35
N ALA A 429 22.41 9.19 3.51
CA ALA A 429 21.88 8.37 2.44
C ALA A 429 20.36 8.37 2.35
N TRP A 430 19.85 8.15 1.14
CA TRP A 430 18.48 7.73 0.90
C TRP A 430 18.42 6.21 0.76
N LYS A 431 17.48 5.59 1.47
CA LYS A 431 17.19 4.15 1.33
C LYS A 431 16.20 3.94 0.20
N PHE A 432 16.55 3.10 -0.76
CA PHE A 432 15.67 2.63 -1.82
C PHE A 432 15.42 1.13 -1.68
N THR A 433 14.27 0.67 -2.19
CA THR A 433 13.91 -0.74 -2.22
C THR A 433 13.45 -1.15 -3.61
N PHE A 434 13.91 -2.32 -4.05
CA PHE A 434 13.23 -3.16 -5.01
C PHE A 434 12.14 -3.93 -4.28
N SER A 435 10.93 -3.91 -4.82
CA SER A 435 9.85 -4.80 -4.41
C SER A 435 9.50 -5.76 -5.53
N ALA A 436 9.58 -7.06 -5.24
CA ALA A 436 9.19 -8.13 -6.14
C ALA A 436 8.29 -9.13 -5.38
N PRO A 437 7.02 -8.77 -5.10
CA PRO A 437 6.14 -9.58 -4.26
C PRO A 437 5.97 -11.00 -4.82
N ASP A 438 5.98 -11.99 -3.91
CA ASP A 438 5.88 -13.43 -4.20
C ASP A 438 7.00 -14.03 -5.09
N ILE A 439 8.10 -13.31 -5.36
CA ILE A 439 9.16 -13.80 -6.25
C ILE A 439 9.73 -15.15 -5.79
N ARG A 440 10.03 -15.31 -4.49
CA ARG A 440 10.54 -16.57 -3.92
C ARG A 440 9.55 -17.71 -4.07
N ALA A 441 8.28 -17.46 -3.73
CA ALA A 441 7.22 -18.48 -3.77
C ALA A 441 6.99 -19.00 -5.20
N ARG A 442 7.29 -18.17 -6.20
CA ARG A 442 7.20 -18.51 -7.63
C ARG A 442 8.49 -19.10 -8.20
N GLY A 443 9.54 -19.24 -7.40
CA GLY A 443 10.87 -19.65 -7.87
C GLY A 443 11.45 -18.67 -8.90
N GLY A 444 11.03 -17.40 -8.81
CA GLY A 444 11.38 -16.39 -9.78
C GLY A 444 12.71 -15.70 -9.52
N GLU A 445 13.20 -14.98 -10.53
CA GLU A 445 14.42 -14.19 -10.43
C GLU A 445 14.36 -12.91 -11.29
N VAL A 446 14.95 -11.85 -10.75
CA VAL A 446 15.20 -10.60 -11.47
C VAL A 446 16.70 -10.32 -11.45
N GLU A 447 17.32 -10.23 -12.62
CA GLU A 447 18.73 -9.84 -12.77
C GLU A 447 18.80 -8.32 -12.90
N VAL A 448 19.55 -7.65 -12.00
CA VAL A 448 19.82 -6.22 -12.09
C VAL A 448 21.24 -6.02 -12.61
N ASP A 449 21.39 -5.33 -13.74
CA ASP A 449 22.70 -5.04 -14.34
C ASP A 449 23.32 -3.78 -13.74
N GLY A 450 22.51 -2.75 -13.58
CA GLY A 450 22.97 -1.45 -13.14
C GLY A 450 21.88 -0.41 -13.02
N MET A 451 22.28 0.73 -12.50
CA MET A 451 21.45 1.92 -12.30
C MET A 451 22.22 3.14 -12.80
N GLU A 452 21.54 3.98 -13.57
CA GLU A 452 21.99 5.34 -13.85
C GLU A 452 21.18 6.27 -12.95
N VAL A 453 21.86 7.08 -12.16
CA VAL A 453 21.24 8.00 -11.21
C VAL A 453 21.62 9.42 -11.57
N VAL A 454 20.63 10.29 -11.70
CA VAL A 454 20.81 11.73 -11.85
C VAL A 454 20.17 12.42 -10.66
N TRP A 455 20.98 13.14 -9.89
CA TRP A 455 20.47 14.02 -8.85
C TRP A 455 20.38 15.45 -9.38
N GLU A 456 19.21 16.06 -9.24
CA GLU A 456 18.95 17.41 -9.74
C GLU A 456 18.66 18.37 -8.59
N ARG A 457 19.14 19.60 -8.74
CA ARG A 457 18.84 20.75 -7.90
C ARG A 457 18.83 22.02 -8.74
N GLU A 458 18.41 23.13 -8.15
CA GLU A 458 18.64 24.43 -8.77
C GLU A 458 20.14 24.67 -9.05
N SER A 459 20.42 25.16 -10.26
CA SER A 459 21.76 25.53 -10.71
C SER A 459 22.40 26.53 -9.74
N PHE A 460 23.68 26.35 -9.47
CA PHE A 460 24.39 27.22 -8.53
C PHE A 460 24.88 28.49 -9.23
N HIS A 461 24.54 29.65 -8.68
CA HIS A 461 25.05 30.93 -9.10
C HIS A 461 26.14 31.42 -8.15
N TRP A 462 27.16 32.10 -8.66
CA TRP A 462 28.25 32.64 -7.82
C TRP A 462 27.77 33.65 -6.77
N SER A 463 26.61 34.28 -6.99
CA SER A 463 25.92 35.09 -5.98
C SER A 463 25.59 34.29 -4.72
N ASP A 464 25.24 33.02 -4.86
CA ASP A 464 24.84 32.14 -3.76
C ASP A 464 26.01 31.86 -2.82
N LEU A 465 27.23 31.81 -3.37
CA LEU A 465 28.46 31.70 -2.57
C LEU A 465 28.63 32.94 -1.67
N LEU A 466 28.47 34.13 -2.25
CA LEU A 466 28.64 35.40 -1.54
C LEU A 466 27.56 35.59 -0.48
N ASP A 467 26.33 35.21 -0.80
CA ASP A 467 25.21 35.28 0.14
C ASP A 467 25.34 34.23 1.26
N GLY A 468 25.89 33.05 0.96
CA GLY A 468 26.24 32.04 1.97
C GLY A 468 27.33 32.52 2.92
N LEU A 469 28.40 33.14 2.40
CA LEU A 469 29.49 33.71 3.22
C LEU A 469 28.97 34.83 4.14
N LYS A 470 28.11 35.72 3.64
CA LYS A 470 27.50 36.80 4.44
C LYS A 470 26.56 36.32 5.55
N ARG A 471 26.01 35.11 5.45
CA ARG A 471 25.15 34.51 6.48
C ARG A 471 25.95 33.72 7.52
N ALA A 472 27.22 33.45 7.25
CA ALA A 472 28.12 32.72 8.16
C ALA A 472 28.91 33.66 9.09
N ASP A 473 28.96 34.96 8.77
CA ASP A 473 29.36 36.05 9.67
C ASP A 473 28.14 36.57 10.46
#